data_AF-A0A1M3MPS3-F1
#
_entry.id   AF-A0A1M3MPS3-F1
#
_cell.length_a   1.000
_cell.length_b   1.000
_cell.length_c   1.000
_cell.angle_alpha   90.00
_cell.angle_beta   90.00
_cell.angle_gamma   90.00
#
_symmetry.space_group_name_H-M   'P 1'
#
loop_
_entity.id
_entity.type
_entity.pdbx_description
1 polymer ?
#
loop_
_entity_poly.entity_id
_entity_poly.type
_entity_poly.pdbx_seq_one_letter_code
_entity_poly.pdbx_strand_id
1 'polypeptide(L)'
;MPTLTRIIAFLAVIAAIAYGGIYALANFVEPQTRQMQVEIPAAKLNPVPFSPKAQDTPDKPVPTILPNETAADTAPQAGHAGQ
;
A
#
# COMPACT_ATOMS: atom_id res chain seq x y z
N MET A 1 9.52 -20.68 44.96
CA MET A 1 8.61 -21.86 45.07
C MET A 1 8.55 -22.54 43.71
N PRO A 2 8.95 -23.82 43.59
CA PRO A 2 9.06 -24.50 42.30
C PRO A 2 7.74 -24.63 41.52
N THR A 3 6.60 -24.34 42.14
CA THR A 3 5.26 -24.35 41.51
C THR A 3 5.09 -23.31 40.39
N LEU A 4 5.50 -22.05 40.60
CA LEU A 4 5.30 -21.00 39.61
C LEU A 4 6.14 -21.21 38.35
N THR A 5 7.43 -21.54 38.51
CA THR A 5 8.34 -21.82 37.38
C THR A 5 7.83 -22.99 36.53
N ARG A 6 7.26 -24.03 37.16
CA ARG A 6 6.67 -25.17 36.44
C ARG A 6 5.45 -24.78 35.62
N ILE A 7 4.57 -23.92 36.15
CA ILE A 7 3.39 -23.43 35.42
C ILE A 7 3.83 -22.62 34.19
N ILE A 8 4.78 -21.71 34.35
CA ILE A 8 5.29 -20.90 33.23
C ILE A 8 5.97 -21.79 32.19
N ALA A 9 6.80 -22.74 32.60
CA ALA A 9 7.45 -23.67 31.68
C ALA A 9 6.41 -24.48 30.89
N PHE A 10 5.36 -24.95 31.56
CA PHE A 10 4.27 -25.66 30.89
C PHE A 10 3.55 -24.81 29.85
N LEU A 11 3.22 -23.55 30.19
CA LEU A 11 2.62 -22.61 29.25
C LEU A 11 3.55 -22.29 28.07
N ALA A 12 4.85 -22.13 28.32
CA ALA A 12 5.84 -21.88 27.27
C ALA A 12 5.93 -23.05 26.29
N VAL A 13 5.86 -24.30 26.78
CA VAL A 13 5.83 -25.49 25.92
C VAL A 13 4.57 -25.50 25.06
N ILE A 14 3.40 -25.23 25.62
CA ILE A 14 2.14 -25.17 24.85
C ILE A 14 2.21 -24.08 23.78
N ALA A 15 2.68 -22.89 24.14
CA ALA A 15 2.84 -21.79 23.21
C ALA A 15 3.82 -22.14 22.08
N ALA A 16 4.94 -22.80 22.41
CA ALA A 16 5.91 -23.26 21.43
C ALA A 16 5.32 -24.30 20.47
N ILE A 17 4.51 -25.25 20.96
CA ILE A 17 3.85 -26.25 20.12
C ILE A 17 2.83 -25.58 19.20
N ALA A 18 1.97 -24.71 19.73
CA ALA A 18 0.95 -24.02 18.93
C ALA A 18 1.58 -23.12 17.87
N TYR A 19 2.53 -22.27 18.26
CA TYR A 19 3.24 -21.39 17.35
C TYR A 19 4.08 -22.18 16.34
N GLY A 20 4.79 -23.21 16.80
CA GLY A 20 5.58 -24.10 15.95
C GLY A 20 4.72 -24.83 14.92
N GLY A 21 3.53 -25.29 15.31
CA GLY A 21 2.56 -25.90 14.40
C GLY A 21 2.10 -24.91 13.32
N ILE A 22 1.70 -23.70 13.71
CA ILE A 22 1.29 -22.65 12.76
C ILE A 22 2.44 -22.28 11.83
N TYR A 23 3.64 -22.06 12.38
CA TYR A 23 4.84 -21.73 11.62
C TYR A 23 5.17 -22.83 10.61
N ALA A 24 5.11 -24.10 11.02
CA ALA A 24 5.36 -25.21 10.13
C ALA A 24 4.35 -25.26 8.98
N LEU A 25 3.06 -25.10 9.28
CA LEU A 25 2.02 -25.07 8.24
C LEU A 25 2.22 -23.91 7.26
N ALA A 26 2.54 -22.72 7.76
CA ALA A 26 2.72 -21.54 6.91
C ALA A 26 3.92 -21.64 5.97
N ASN A 27 4.99 -22.34 6.37
CA ASN A 27 6.24 -22.38 5.61
C ASN A 27 6.42 -23.67 4.79
N PHE A 28 5.88 -24.81 5.26
CA PHE A 28 6.10 -26.11 4.63
C PHE A 28 4.87 -26.64 3.85
N VAL A 29 3.75 -25.93 3.88
CA VAL A 29 2.55 -26.31 3.09
C VAL A 29 2.37 -25.33 1.94
N GLU A 30 2.34 -25.87 0.72
CA GLU A 30 2.07 -25.10 -0.48
C GLU A 30 0.56 -24.79 -0.61
N PRO A 31 0.18 -23.52 -0.85
CA PRO A 31 -1.21 -23.17 -1.11
C PRO A 31 -1.70 -23.77 -2.43
N GLN A 32 -2.79 -24.53 -2.40
CA GLN A 32 -3.40 -25.08 -3.61
C GLN A 32 -4.16 -23.99 -4.35
N THR A 33 -3.59 -23.51 -5.47
CA THR A 33 -4.27 -22.54 -6.34
C THR A 33 -5.30 -23.27 -7.19
N ARG A 34 -6.59 -22.98 -6.97
CA ARG A 34 -7.69 -23.56 -7.76
C ARG A 34 -8.19 -22.53 -8.76
N GLN A 35 -8.39 -22.96 -10.01
CA GLN A 35 -9.07 -22.13 -11.00
C GLN A 35 -10.53 -21.94 -10.56
N MET A 36 -10.91 -20.71 -10.23
CA MET A 36 -12.27 -20.33 -9.91
C MET A 36 -12.88 -19.62 -11.12
N GLN A 37 -13.65 -20.35 -11.92
CA GLN A 37 -14.46 -19.76 -12.98
C GLN A 37 -15.78 -19.32 -12.37
N VAL A 38 -16.02 -18.01 -12.31
CA VAL A 38 -17.32 -17.45 -11.96
C VAL A 38 -18.01 -17.08 -13.26
N GLU A 39 -19.10 -17.77 -13.59
CA GLU A 39 -19.96 -17.36 -14.70
C GLU A 39 -20.63 -16.04 -14.31
N ILE A 40 -20.32 -14.97 -15.04
CA ILE A 40 -20.97 -13.67 -14.87
C ILE A 40 -22.16 -13.64 -15.82
N PRO A 41 -23.42 -13.70 -15.32
CA PRO A 41 -24.58 -13.59 -16.18
C PRO A 41 -24.60 -12.21 -16.82
N ALA A 42 -24.84 -12.14 -18.14
CA ALA A 42 -24.90 -10.87 -18.88
C ALA A 42 -25.90 -9.88 -18.25
N ALA A 43 -26.98 -10.38 -17.63
CA ALA A 43 -27.96 -9.58 -16.89
C ALA A 43 -27.40 -8.80 -15.69
N LYS A 44 -26.22 -9.17 -15.17
CA LYS A 44 -25.54 -8.49 -14.04
C LYS A 44 -24.33 -7.66 -14.46
N LEU A 45 -23.99 -7.65 -15.76
CA LEU A 45 -22.90 -6.84 -16.27
C LEU A 45 -23.41 -5.40 -16.41
N ASN A 46 -22.90 -4.47 -15.60
CA ASN A 46 -23.08 -3.03 -15.82
C ASN A 46 -21.85 -2.52 -16.58
N PRO A 47 -21.90 -2.35 -17.91
CA PRO A 47 -20.80 -1.78 -18.65
C PRO A 47 -20.67 -0.33 -18.21
N VAL A 48 -19.61 0.00 -17.47
CA VAL A 48 -19.22 1.40 -17.30
C VAL A 48 -18.59 1.80 -18.62
N PRO A 49 -19.26 2.58 -19.49
CA PRO A 49 -18.61 3.08 -20.69
C PRO A 49 -17.44 3.94 -20.21
N PHE A 50 -16.22 3.59 -20.62
CA PHE A 50 -15.09 4.49 -20.49
C PHE A 50 -15.49 5.80 -21.17
N SER A 51 -15.85 6.78 -20.35
CA SER A 51 -16.32 8.08 -20.77
C SER A 51 -15.15 9.02 -20.51
N PRO A 52 -14.27 9.29 -21.50
CA PRO A 52 -13.23 10.31 -21.38
C PRO A 52 -13.79 11.75 -21.28
N LYS A 53 -15.02 11.94 -20.75
CA LYS A 53 -15.64 13.23 -20.45
C LYS A 53 -15.07 13.90 -19.18
N ALA A 54 -13.80 13.63 -18.86
CA ALA A 54 -13.08 14.33 -17.79
C ALA A 54 -11.68 14.78 -18.21
N GLN A 55 -11.30 14.69 -19.48
CA GLN A 55 -10.00 15.22 -19.94
C GLN A 55 -10.09 16.37 -20.94
N ASP A 56 -11.23 16.61 -21.58
CA ASP A 56 -11.40 17.78 -22.44
C ASP A 56 -12.77 18.42 -22.21
N THR A 57 -12.93 19.12 -21.09
CA THR A 57 -13.91 20.21 -21.04
C THR A 57 -13.12 21.50 -21.31
N PRO A 58 -13.22 22.09 -22.53
CA PRO A 58 -12.63 23.40 -22.85
C PRO A 58 -13.16 24.58 -22.01
N ASP A 59 -14.05 24.36 -21.04
CA ASP A 59 -14.83 25.40 -20.36
C ASP A 59 -14.68 25.41 -18.83
N LYS A 60 -13.66 24.77 -18.26
CA LYS A 60 -13.19 25.18 -16.93
C LYS A 60 -12.04 26.16 -17.14
N PRO A 61 -12.10 27.41 -16.62
CA PRO A 61 -10.97 28.31 -16.71
C PRO A 61 -9.76 27.59 -16.11
N VAL A 62 -8.79 27.30 -16.97
CA VAL A 62 -7.46 26.86 -16.58
C VAL A 62 -6.97 27.92 -15.59
N PRO A 63 -6.53 27.56 -14.37
CA PRO A 63 -5.86 28.53 -13.53
C PRO A 63 -4.68 29.07 -14.34
N THR A 64 -4.73 30.34 -14.71
CA THR A 64 -3.57 31.05 -15.25
C THR A 64 -2.47 30.92 -14.20
N ILE A 65 -1.53 29.99 -14.43
CA ILE A 65 -0.27 30.00 -13.71
C ILE A 65 0.41 31.28 -14.16
N LEU A 66 0.29 32.34 -13.35
CA LEU A 66 1.10 33.55 -13.49
C LEU A 66 2.57 33.12 -13.40
N PRO A 67 3.41 33.38 -14.41
CA PRO A 67 4.83 33.08 -14.35
C PRO A 67 5.53 34.17 -13.55
N ASN A 68 5.33 34.18 -12.25
CA ASN A 68 6.16 34.94 -11.33
C ASN A 68 6.03 34.39 -9.91
N GLU A 69 6.64 33.22 -9.65
CA GLU A 69 7.22 32.87 -8.35
C GLU A 69 7.74 31.44 -8.43
N THR A 70 8.95 31.27 -9.00
CA THR A 70 9.97 30.28 -8.59
C THR A 70 11.17 30.43 -9.52
N ALA A 71 11.96 31.47 -9.28
CA ALA A 71 13.36 31.55 -9.69
C ALA A 71 14.07 32.70 -8.96
N ALA A 72 13.89 32.82 -7.64
CA ALA A 72 14.68 33.77 -6.84
C ALA A 72 14.65 33.43 -5.34
N ASP A 73 14.97 32.19 -4.98
CA ASP A 73 15.48 31.95 -3.61
C ASP A 73 16.38 30.70 -3.58
N THR A 74 17.49 30.76 -4.31
CA THR A 74 18.70 29.98 -3.99
C THR A 74 19.87 30.66 -4.71
N ALA A 75 20.48 31.65 -4.06
CA ALA A 75 21.83 32.06 -4.35
C ALA A 75 22.62 32.02 -3.04
N PRO A 76 23.76 31.31 -2.98
CA PRO A 76 24.64 31.37 -1.84
C PRO A 76 25.32 32.75 -1.78
N GLN A 77 25.40 33.27 -0.57
CA GLN A 77 26.24 34.37 -0.14
C GLN A 77 27.68 34.23 -0.66
N ALA A 78 28.18 35.17 -1.49
CA ALA A 78 29.59 35.61 -1.56
C ALA A 78 29.90 36.53 -2.76
N GLY A 79 30.70 37.58 -2.52
CA GLY A 79 31.54 38.27 -3.53
C GLY A 79 30.87 39.47 -4.23
N HIS A 80 31.16 40.72 -3.85
CA HIS A 80 32.36 41.50 -4.20
C HIS A 80 32.48 41.90 -5.68
N ALA A 81 32.50 43.22 -5.88
CA ALA A 81 33.30 43.99 -6.83
C ALA A 81 32.95 43.96 -8.32
N GLY A 82 32.65 45.16 -8.82
CA GLY A 82 33.50 45.76 -9.85
C GLY A 82 32.89 45.97 -11.22
N GLN A 83 32.95 47.24 -11.64
CA GLN A 83 32.94 47.78 -13.00
C GLN A 83 31.57 47.97 -13.67
#